data_AF-W8J9B5-F1
#
_entry.id   AF-W8J9B5-F1
#
_cell.length_a   1.000
_cell.length_b   1.000
_cell.length_c   1.000
_cell.angle_alpha   90.00
_cell.angle_beta   90.00
_cell.angle_gamma   90.00
#
_symmetry.space_group_name_H-M   'P 1'
#
loop_
_entity.id
_entity.type
_entity.pdbx_description
1 polymer ?
#
loop_
_entity_poly.entity_id
_entity_poly.type
_entity_poly.pdbx_seq_one_letter_code
_entity_poly.pdbx_strand_id
1 'polypeptide(L)'
;KKALRIPGGLRAATVTLMLAMLSTPVAECRDSPEDFVFQFKGMCYFTNGTERVWSVDRYIYNREEYVRFDSDVGLYLPVTPLGRSSAEYMNSQKEALESKRAELDTVCIHNYQLELGTTLQRRVEPTVTISPSRTEALNHHNLLVCSVTDFYPGQIKVRWFRNDQEETTGIVSTPLIRNGD
;
A
#
# COMPACT_ATOMS: atom_id res chain seq x y z
N LYS A 1 -72.91 25.48 19.00
CA LYS A 1 -71.75 25.56 18.09
C LYS A 1 -71.15 26.97 18.13
N LYS A 2 -69.89 27.05 18.59
CA LYS A 2 -68.85 28.12 18.48
C LYS A 2 -68.04 28.07 19.80
N ALA A 3 -66.96 27.31 19.82
CA ALA A 3 -65.59 27.69 19.39
C ALA A 3 -64.90 28.57 20.44
N LEU A 4 -64.11 27.94 21.31
CA LEU A 4 -63.10 28.62 22.12
C LEU A 4 -61.76 28.52 21.40
N ARG A 5 -61.28 29.66 20.94
CA ARG A 5 -60.02 29.85 20.22
C ARG A 5 -58.96 30.21 21.27
N ILE A 6 -57.90 29.41 21.38
CA ILE A 6 -56.69 29.77 22.15
C ILE A 6 -55.60 30.08 21.12
N PRO A 7 -54.97 31.28 21.13
CA PRO A 7 -53.97 31.62 20.15
C PRO A 7 -52.65 30.93 20.48
N GLY A 8 -52.24 30.03 19.60
CA GLY A 8 -50.87 29.58 19.48
C GLY A 8 -50.01 30.66 18.82
N GLY A 9 -48.72 30.65 19.15
CA GLY A 9 -47.71 31.41 18.42
C GLY A 9 -46.87 32.29 19.32
N LEU A 10 -45.78 31.74 19.87
CA LEU A 10 -44.46 32.38 19.87
C LEU A 10 -43.37 31.51 20.50
N ARG A 11 -43.72 30.60 21.42
CA ARG A 11 -42.72 29.81 22.17
C ARG A 11 -42.30 28.49 21.51
N ALA A 12 -43.16 27.87 20.70
CA ALA A 12 -42.81 26.61 20.05
C ALA A 12 -41.79 26.83 18.92
N ALA A 13 -41.98 27.85 18.08
CA ALA A 13 -41.14 28.13 16.92
C ALA A 13 -39.69 28.48 17.29
N THR A 14 -39.47 29.16 18.42
CA THR A 14 -38.13 29.54 18.90
C THR A 14 -37.33 28.33 19.37
N VAL A 15 -37.98 27.36 20.03
CA VAL A 15 -37.31 26.13 20.50
C VAL A 15 -37.00 25.20 19.33
N THR A 16 -37.88 25.12 18.31
CA THR A 16 -37.60 24.30 17.11
C THR A 16 -36.45 24.87 16.28
N LEU A 17 -36.33 26.21 16.19
CA LEU A 17 -35.21 26.86 15.49
C LEU A 17 -33.86 26.61 16.19
N MET A 18 -33.82 26.69 17.53
CA MET A 18 -32.61 26.46 18.32
C MET A 18 -32.17 24.99 18.26
N LEU A 19 -33.10 24.03 18.31
CA LEU A 19 -32.77 22.62 18.14
C LEU A 19 -32.31 22.29 16.71
N ALA A 20 -32.87 22.92 15.68
CA ALA A 20 -32.44 22.74 14.29
C ALA A 20 -31.00 23.22 14.07
N MET A 21 -30.60 24.33 14.70
CA MET A 21 -29.23 24.88 14.65
C MET A 21 -28.20 24.02 15.41
N LEU A 22 -28.64 23.30 16.46
CA LEU A 22 -27.80 22.35 17.20
C LEU A 22 -27.71 20.97 16.54
N SER A 23 -28.67 20.64 15.66
CA SER A 23 -28.71 19.35 14.94
C SER A 23 -28.13 19.39 13.54
N THR A 24 -27.79 20.56 12.99
CA THR A 24 -26.88 20.59 11.84
C THR A 24 -25.52 20.15 12.36
N PRO A 25 -24.96 19.03 11.89
CA PRO A 25 -23.53 18.86 12.00
C PRO A 25 -22.99 19.96 11.09
N VAL A 26 -22.69 21.12 11.66
CA VAL A 26 -21.53 21.87 11.22
C VAL A 26 -20.39 20.89 11.49
N ALA A 27 -20.22 19.95 10.58
CA ALA A 27 -18.89 19.58 10.19
C ALA A 27 -18.26 20.95 9.97
N GLU A 28 -17.36 21.34 10.88
CA GLU A 28 -16.27 22.20 10.47
C GLU A 28 -15.78 21.53 9.19
N CYS A 29 -16.21 22.06 8.05
CA CYS A 29 -15.54 21.87 6.80
C CYS A 29 -14.21 22.56 7.09
N ARG A 30 -13.31 21.83 7.76
CA ARG A 30 -11.90 22.17 7.76
C ARG A 30 -11.60 22.22 6.29
N ASP A 31 -11.35 23.42 5.78
CA ASP A 31 -10.72 23.61 4.48
C ASP A 31 -9.43 22.79 4.54
N SER A 32 -9.53 21.53 4.11
CA SER A 32 -8.36 20.70 3.88
C SER A 32 -7.60 21.45 2.78
N PRO A 33 -6.32 21.79 2.99
CA PRO A 33 -5.56 22.46 1.96
C PRO A 33 -5.62 21.64 0.67
N GLU A 34 -5.78 22.32 -0.45
CA GLU A 34 -5.67 21.67 -1.76
C GLU A 34 -4.27 21.07 -1.90
N ASP A 35 -4.22 19.79 -2.25
CA ASP A 35 -2.96 19.06 -2.45
C ASP A 35 -2.92 18.46 -3.86
N PHE A 36 -1.76 18.59 -4.48
CA PHE A 36 -1.50 18.11 -5.84
C PHE A 36 -0.15 17.39 -5.85
N VAL A 37 -0.21 16.08 -5.98
CA VAL A 37 0.98 15.23 -5.86
C VAL A 37 1.37 14.71 -7.23
N PHE A 38 2.65 14.85 -7.59
CA PHE A 38 3.20 14.17 -8.75
C PHE A 38 4.19 13.10 -8.31
N GLN A 39 4.08 11.90 -8.85
CA GLN A 39 4.99 10.80 -8.57
C GLN A 39 5.52 10.20 -9.87
N PHE A 40 6.82 9.89 -9.86
CA PHE A 40 7.48 9.08 -10.88
C PHE A 40 8.00 7.80 -10.22
N LYS A 41 7.81 6.65 -10.88
CA LYS A 41 8.34 5.37 -10.42
C LYS A 41 9.04 4.65 -11.57
N GLY A 42 10.36 4.51 -11.50
CA GLY A 42 11.14 3.66 -12.40
C GLY A 42 11.26 2.26 -11.81
N MET A 43 10.44 1.34 -12.30
CA MET A 43 10.34 -0.01 -11.76
C MET A 43 11.14 -0.97 -12.63
N CYS A 44 11.85 -1.90 -11.99
CA CYS A 44 12.54 -3.01 -12.66
C CYS A 44 12.06 -4.33 -12.05
N TYR A 45 11.58 -5.24 -12.89
CA TYR A 45 11.12 -6.56 -12.48
C TYR A 45 12.09 -7.62 -13.02
N PHE A 46 12.57 -8.47 -12.13
CA PHE A 46 13.61 -9.46 -12.41
C PHE A 46 13.05 -10.87 -12.21
N THR A 47 13.26 -11.76 -13.19
CA THR A 47 12.89 -13.18 -13.10
C THR A 47 14.10 -14.03 -13.48
N ASN A 48 14.38 -15.04 -12.65
CA ASN A 48 15.56 -15.91 -12.79
C ASN A 48 16.86 -15.11 -12.95
N GLY A 49 17.15 -14.22 -11.99
CA GLY A 49 18.26 -13.28 -12.11
C GLY A 49 17.96 -12.19 -13.13
N THR A 50 18.87 -12.03 -14.09
CA THR A 50 18.73 -11.07 -15.21
C THR A 50 18.35 -11.74 -16.52
N GLU A 51 17.89 -13.01 -16.51
CA GLU A 51 17.47 -13.70 -17.73
C GLU A 51 16.24 -13.03 -18.36
N ARG A 52 15.28 -12.62 -17.53
CA ARG A 52 14.14 -11.81 -17.95
C ARG A 52 14.03 -10.58 -17.07
N VAL A 53 14.22 -9.42 -17.69
CA VAL A 53 14.12 -8.09 -17.07
C VAL A 53 13.01 -7.32 -17.78
N TRP A 54 12.11 -6.74 -17.00
CA TRP A 54 11.03 -5.89 -17.51
C TRP A 54 11.09 -4.55 -16.77
N SER A 55 11.28 -3.45 -17.50
CA SER A 55 11.30 -2.11 -16.93
C SER A 55 10.03 -1.34 -17.27
N VAL A 56 9.52 -0.63 -16.26
CA VAL A 56 8.27 0.13 -16.35
C VAL A 56 8.44 1.45 -15.64
N ASP A 57 8.34 2.55 -16.39
CA ASP A 57 8.25 3.87 -15.78
C ASP A 57 6.81 4.31 -15.70
N ARG A 58 6.41 4.79 -14.52
CA ARG A 58 5.04 5.24 -14.27
C ARG A 58 5.04 6.71 -13.87
N TYR A 59 4.24 7.50 -14.59
CA TYR A 59 3.97 8.89 -14.26
C TYR A 59 2.56 8.98 -13.69
N ILE A 60 2.46 9.46 -12.45
CA ILE A 60 1.25 9.41 -11.63
C ILE A 60 0.94 10.82 -11.16
N TYR A 61 -0.26 11.27 -11.48
CA TYR A 61 -0.81 12.52 -10.95
C TYR A 61 -1.84 12.19 -9.88
N ASN A 62 -1.63 12.72 -8.69
CA ASN A 62 -2.27 12.34 -7.44
C ASN A 62 -2.11 10.84 -7.18
N ARG A 63 -3.13 10.05 -7.55
CA ARG A 63 -3.16 8.59 -7.42
C ARG A 63 -3.50 7.89 -8.73
N GLU A 64 -3.56 8.64 -9.83
CA GLU A 64 -3.92 8.16 -11.16
C GLU A 64 -2.66 8.14 -12.04
N GLU A 65 -2.27 6.94 -12.43
CA GLU A 65 -1.21 6.73 -13.43
C GLU A 65 -1.75 7.18 -14.79
N TYR A 66 -1.12 8.19 -15.41
CA TYR A 66 -1.63 8.78 -16.65
C TYR A 66 -0.76 8.42 -17.87
N VAL A 67 0.56 8.21 -17.69
CA VAL A 67 1.49 7.74 -18.72
C VAL A 67 2.40 6.65 -18.16
N ARG A 68 2.69 5.65 -19.00
CA ARG A 68 3.61 4.55 -18.70
C ARG A 68 4.61 4.34 -19.83
N PHE A 69 5.91 4.22 -19.55
CA PHE A 69 6.82 3.53 -20.48
C PHE A 69 6.85 2.04 -20.15
N ASP A 70 6.76 1.18 -21.16
CA ASP A 70 6.83 -0.27 -21.00
C ASP A 70 7.94 -0.83 -21.90
N SER A 71 8.94 -1.50 -21.31
CA SER A 71 10.10 -2.00 -22.08
C SER A 71 9.74 -3.08 -23.10
N ASP A 72 8.68 -3.86 -22.86
CA ASP A 72 8.23 -4.88 -23.82
C ASP A 72 7.62 -4.23 -25.07
N VAL A 73 7.13 -2.99 -24.95
CA VAL A 73 6.58 -2.20 -26.07
C VAL A 73 7.63 -1.22 -26.64
N GLY A 74 8.53 -0.73 -25.78
CA GLY A 74 9.56 0.25 -26.14
C GLY A 74 9.01 1.65 -26.40
N LEU A 75 7.83 2.00 -25.89
CA LEU A 75 7.16 3.29 -26.08
C LEU A 75 6.44 3.75 -24.80
N TYR A 76 6.19 5.06 -24.72
CA TYR A 76 5.27 5.63 -23.76
C TYR A 76 3.83 5.39 -24.21
N LEU A 77 3.01 4.87 -23.31
CA LEU A 77 1.61 4.55 -23.50
C LEU A 77 0.76 5.48 -22.62
N PRO A 78 -0.30 6.09 -23.16
CA PRO A 78 -1.28 6.78 -22.35
C PRO A 78 -2.12 5.74 -21.59
N VAL A 79 -2.07 5.78 -20.26
CA VAL A 79 -2.90 4.93 -19.40
C VAL A 79 -4.31 5.53 -19.27
N THR A 80 -4.40 6.86 -19.31
CA THR A 80 -5.65 7.62 -19.21
C THR A 80 -5.70 8.69 -20.30
N PRO A 81 -6.88 9.29 -20.59
CA PRO A 81 -7.00 10.32 -21.62
C PRO A 81 -6.06 11.52 -21.41
N LEU A 82 -5.79 11.87 -20.15
CA LEU A 82 -4.85 12.94 -19.78
C LEU A 82 -3.44 12.70 -20.35
N GLY A 83 -3.00 11.44 -20.40
CA GLY A 83 -1.66 11.08 -20.86
C GLY A 83 -1.46 11.04 -22.36
N ARG A 84 -2.50 11.23 -23.18
CA ARG A 84 -2.38 11.09 -24.64
C ARG A 84 -1.34 12.07 -25.23
N SER A 85 -1.49 13.36 -24.93
CA SER A 85 -0.58 14.39 -25.43
C SER A 85 0.84 14.21 -24.89
N SER A 86 0.97 13.82 -23.61
CA SER A 86 2.27 13.53 -23.00
C SER A 86 2.97 12.34 -23.65
N ALA A 87 2.26 11.23 -23.87
CA ALA A 87 2.82 10.04 -24.52
C ALA A 87 3.22 10.32 -25.97
N GLU A 88 2.38 11.03 -26.74
CA GLU A 88 2.71 11.46 -28.12
C GLU A 88 3.97 12.32 -28.14
N TYR A 89 4.05 13.33 -27.28
CA TYR A 89 5.22 14.20 -27.17
C TYR A 89 6.48 13.43 -26.77
N MET A 90 6.41 12.57 -25.74
CA MET A 90 7.56 11.78 -25.29
C MET A 90 8.05 10.82 -26.37
N ASN A 91 7.13 10.18 -27.10
CA ASN A 91 7.47 9.29 -28.21
C ASN A 91 8.03 10.04 -29.43
N SER A 92 7.73 11.33 -29.61
CA SER A 92 8.31 12.12 -30.70
C SER A 92 9.76 12.53 -30.44
N GLN A 93 10.20 12.54 -29.17
CA GLN A 93 11.58 12.87 -28.79
C GLN A 93 12.50 11.64 -28.99
N LYS A 94 12.98 11.42 -30.22
CA LYS A 94 13.75 10.22 -30.58
C LYS A 94 14.93 9.92 -29.66
N GLU A 95 15.79 10.91 -29.41
CA GLU A 95 16.99 10.71 -28.57
C GLU A 95 16.63 10.34 -27.12
N ALA A 96 15.61 11.01 -26.55
CA ALA A 96 15.14 10.71 -25.21
C ALA A 96 14.48 9.32 -25.12
N LEU A 97 13.74 8.91 -26.15
CA LEU A 97 13.11 7.60 -26.22
C LEU A 97 14.14 6.46 -26.34
N GLU A 98 15.20 6.65 -27.14
CA GLU A 98 16.30 5.67 -27.20
C GLU A 98 17.05 5.59 -25.87
N SER A 99 17.32 6.73 -25.23
CA SER A 99 17.90 6.75 -23.89
C SER A 99 17.03 5.98 -22.89
N LYS A 100 15.71 6.18 -22.93
CA LYS A 100 14.77 5.48 -22.06
C LYS A 100 14.79 3.96 -22.28
N ARG A 101 14.84 3.49 -23.54
CA ARG A 101 14.98 2.06 -23.85
C ARG A 101 16.28 1.47 -23.29
N ALA A 102 17.36 2.22 -23.35
CA ALA A 102 18.66 1.80 -22.82
C ALA A 102 18.68 1.68 -21.29
N GLU A 103 17.73 2.28 -20.55
CA GLU A 103 17.68 2.18 -19.08
C GLU A 103 17.41 0.76 -18.57
N LEU A 104 16.87 -0.14 -19.40
CA LEU A 104 16.77 -1.56 -19.05
C LEU A 104 18.16 -2.14 -18.74
N ASP A 105 19.16 -1.81 -19.54
CA ASP A 105 20.54 -2.26 -19.33
C ASP A 105 21.28 -1.35 -18.34
N THR A 106 21.25 -0.03 -18.59
CA THR A 106 22.10 0.94 -17.89
C THR A 106 21.64 1.24 -16.47
N VAL A 107 20.36 0.99 -16.16
CA VAL A 107 19.79 1.18 -14.82
C VAL A 107 19.39 -0.15 -14.21
N CYS A 108 18.47 -0.92 -14.82
CA CYS A 108 17.94 -2.12 -14.17
C CYS A 108 19.01 -3.21 -14.02
N ILE A 109 19.61 -3.66 -15.12
CA ILE A 109 20.63 -4.73 -15.08
C ILE A 109 21.87 -4.26 -14.33
N HIS A 110 22.35 -3.04 -14.59
CA HIS A 110 23.47 -2.46 -13.87
C HIS A 110 23.26 -2.47 -12.35
N ASN A 111 22.12 -1.95 -11.87
CA ASN A 111 21.84 -1.92 -10.43
C ASN A 111 21.67 -3.33 -9.85
N TYR A 112 21.03 -4.25 -10.58
CA TYR A 112 20.92 -5.64 -10.14
C TYR A 112 22.31 -6.27 -9.89
N GLN A 113 23.30 -5.98 -10.74
CA GLN A 113 24.67 -6.47 -10.55
C GLN A 113 25.32 -5.91 -9.28
N LEU A 114 25.03 -4.66 -8.91
CA LEU A 114 25.48 -4.10 -7.63
C LEU A 114 24.78 -4.80 -6.45
N GLU A 115 23.48 -5.06 -6.58
CA GLU A 115 22.68 -5.73 -5.55
C GLU A 115 23.08 -7.20 -5.31
N LEU A 116 23.76 -7.84 -6.27
CA LEU A 116 24.33 -9.18 -6.10
C LEU A 116 25.39 -9.24 -5.00
N GLY A 117 26.04 -8.13 -4.65
CA GLY A 117 27.02 -8.06 -3.56
C GLY A 117 26.43 -7.62 -2.22
N THR A 118 25.19 -7.13 -2.20
CA THR A 118 24.58 -6.47 -1.05
C THR A 118 23.24 -7.12 -0.70
N THR A 119 22.13 -6.62 -1.22
CA THR A 119 20.77 -6.99 -0.79
C THR A 119 20.44 -8.44 -1.10
N LEU A 120 20.89 -8.95 -2.25
CA LEU A 120 20.58 -10.32 -2.68
C LEU A 120 21.31 -11.38 -1.84
N GLN A 121 22.45 -11.01 -1.25
CA GLN A 121 23.24 -11.87 -0.37
C GLN A 121 22.97 -11.65 1.12
N ARG A 122 22.23 -10.57 1.50
CA ARG A 122 21.87 -10.32 2.89
C ARG A 122 21.13 -11.53 3.47
N ARG A 123 21.65 -12.08 4.56
CA ARG A 123 21.02 -13.10 5.39
C ARG A 123 21.13 -12.65 6.83
N VAL A 124 20.01 -12.69 7.54
CA VAL A 124 19.95 -12.43 8.98
C VAL A 124 19.17 -13.57 9.60
N GLU A 125 19.78 -14.25 10.57
CA GLU A 125 19.18 -15.38 11.25
C GLU A 125 18.03 -14.92 12.16
N PRO A 126 16.92 -15.68 12.22
CA PRO A 126 15.81 -15.33 13.08
C PRO A 126 16.14 -15.51 14.55
N THR A 127 15.64 -14.59 15.38
CA THR A 127 15.53 -14.80 16.82
C THR A 127 14.20 -15.50 17.11
N VAL A 128 14.26 -16.64 17.81
CA VAL A 128 13.08 -17.47 18.11
C VAL A 128 12.83 -17.52 19.61
N THR A 129 11.61 -17.14 20.02
CA THR A 129 11.16 -17.23 21.42
C THR A 129 9.81 -17.91 21.50
N ILE A 130 9.69 -18.92 22.36
CA ILE A 130 8.43 -19.60 22.63
C ILE A 130 7.94 -19.17 24.01
N SER A 131 6.69 -18.72 24.08
CA SER A 131 6.07 -18.30 25.34
C SER A 131 4.59 -18.68 25.39
N PRO A 132 4.02 -18.94 26.57
CA PRO A 132 2.57 -19.05 26.71
C PRO A 132 1.93 -17.69 26.41
N SER A 133 0.80 -17.72 25.71
CA SER A 133 0.01 -16.52 25.46
C SER A 133 -0.46 -15.92 26.79
N ARG A 134 -0.21 -14.62 26.99
CA ARG A 134 -0.78 -13.85 28.10
C ARG A 134 -2.22 -13.47 27.79
N THR A 135 -3.11 -14.44 27.67
CA THR A 135 -4.55 -14.17 27.67
C THR A 135 -5.07 -14.45 29.06
N GLU A 136 -5.82 -13.50 29.63
CA GLU A 136 -6.36 -13.52 30.99
C GLU A 136 -6.91 -14.91 31.35
N ALA A 137 -6.74 -15.30 32.62
CA ALA A 137 -6.99 -16.62 33.22
C ALA A 137 -8.44 -17.18 33.07
N LEU A 138 -9.27 -16.62 32.20
CA LEU A 138 -10.69 -16.91 32.00
C LEU A 138 -11.05 -17.46 30.61
N ASN A 139 -10.12 -17.59 29.66
CA ASN A 139 -10.42 -18.21 28.38
C ASN A 139 -9.56 -19.48 28.19
N HIS A 140 -10.23 -20.63 28.04
CA HIS A 140 -9.70 -22.00 28.05
C HIS A 140 -8.76 -22.38 26.90
N HIS A 141 -7.86 -21.49 26.46
CA HIS A 141 -6.92 -21.76 25.38
C HIS A 141 -5.49 -21.70 25.92
N ASN A 142 -4.91 -22.87 26.17
CA ASN A 142 -3.47 -23.06 26.42
C ASN A 142 -2.69 -22.80 25.12
N LEU A 143 -2.64 -21.55 24.69
CA LEU A 143 -1.97 -21.16 23.45
C LEU A 143 -0.48 -20.94 23.71
N LEU A 144 0.37 -21.55 22.87
CA LEU A 144 1.78 -21.21 22.78
C LEU A 144 1.99 -20.27 21.59
N VAL A 145 2.82 -19.25 21.81
CA VAL A 145 3.23 -18.30 20.78
C VAL A 145 4.70 -18.52 20.49
N CYS A 146 5.01 -18.79 19.22
CA CYS A 146 6.37 -18.80 18.70
C CYS A 146 6.60 -17.47 17.97
N SER A 147 7.34 -16.58 18.61
CA SER A 147 7.75 -15.30 18.04
C SER A 147 9.05 -15.50 17.27
N VAL A 148 9.01 -15.26 15.96
CA VAL A 148 10.15 -15.36 15.05
C VAL A 148 10.43 -13.96 14.50
N THR A 149 11.51 -13.34 14.96
CA THR A 149 11.82 -11.92 14.69
C THR A 149 13.17 -11.74 14.02
N ASP A 150 13.40 -10.53 13.51
CA ASP A 150 14.72 -10.03 13.11
C ASP A 150 15.44 -10.85 12.02
N PHE A 151 14.69 -11.37 11.05
CA PHE A 151 15.23 -12.19 9.96
C PHE A 151 15.12 -11.53 8.60
N TYR A 152 16.02 -11.92 7.69
CA TYR A 152 15.99 -11.53 6.29
C TYR A 152 16.65 -12.62 5.43
N PRO A 153 16.14 -12.94 4.22
CA PRO A 153 14.96 -12.40 3.55
C PRO A 153 13.64 -12.89 4.17
N GLY A 154 12.52 -12.29 3.76
CA GLY A 154 11.19 -12.58 4.32
C GLY A 154 10.61 -13.98 4.04
N GLN A 155 11.28 -14.78 3.20
CA GLN A 155 10.86 -16.16 2.93
C GLN A 155 11.29 -17.07 4.09
N ILE A 156 10.30 -17.62 4.81
CA ILE A 156 10.50 -18.41 6.02
C ILE A 156 9.50 -19.57 6.10
N LYS A 157 9.88 -20.65 6.79
CA LYS A 157 9.00 -21.79 7.09
C LYS A 157 9.05 -22.08 8.60
N VAL A 158 7.89 -21.97 9.26
CA VAL A 158 7.72 -22.27 10.69
C VAL A 158 6.84 -23.50 10.83
N ARG A 159 7.25 -24.44 11.70
CA ARG A 159 6.53 -25.69 11.98
C ARG A 159 6.48 -25.95 13.47
N TRP A 160 5.43 -26.62 13.91
CA TRP A 160 5.26 -27.05 15.30
C TRP A 160 5.38 -28.56 15.42
N PHE A 161 5.98 -29.01 16.51
CA PHE A 161 6.13 -30.42 16.83
C PHE A 161 5.67 -30.67 18.26
N ARG A 162 4.98 -31.79 18.46
CA ARG A 162 4.64 -32.31 19.79
C ARG A 162 5.15 -33.74 19.87
N ASN A 163 6.07 -34.00 20.79
CA ASN A 163 6.74 -35.30 20.93
C ASN A 163 7.28 -35.81 19.58
N ASP A 164 8.03 -34.96 18.88
CA ASP A 164 8.65 -35.23 17.58
C ASP A 164 7.69 -35.51 16.40
N GLN A 165 6.38 -35.35 16.61
CA GLN A 165 5.38 -35.44 15.54
C GLN A 165 4.96 -34.03 15.10
N GLU A 166 4.97 -33.79 13.79
CA GLU A 166 4.56 -32.50 13.21
C GLU A 166 3.06 -32.27 13.45
N GLU A 167 2.75 -31.17 14.14
CA GLU A 167 1.38 -30.75 14.38
C GLU A 167 0.98 -29.73 13.32
N THR A 168 -0.24 -29.86 12.80
CA THR A 168 -0.81 -28.94 11.79
C THR A 168 -2.17 -28.37 12.20
N THR A 169 -2.83 -29.00 13.18
CA THR A 169 -4.17 -28.64 13.63
C THR A 169 -4.09 -27.53 14.69
N GLY A 170 -4.94 -26.51 14.58
CA GLY A 170 -5.01 -25.42 15.56
C GLY A 170 -3.86 -24.41 15.50
N ILE A 171 -3.05 -24.45 14.44
CA ILE A 171 -1.96 -23.50 14.21
C ILE A 171 -2.48 -22.30 13.42
N VAL A 172 -2.18 -21.12 13.93
CA VAL A 172 -2.49 -19.84 13.28
C VAL A 172 -1.21 -19.02 13.19
N SER A 173 -0.95 -18.45 12.02
CA SER A 173 0.22 -17.59 11.75
C SER A 173 -0.24 -16.22 11.31
N THR A 174 0.52 -15.19 11.68
CA THR A 174 0.37 -13.85 11.11
C THR A 174 0.87 -13.82 9.66
N PRO A 175 0.44 -12.87 8.83
CA PRO A 175 1.15 -12.56 7.60
C PRO A 175 2.59 -12.13 7.91
N LEU A 176 3.46 -12.12 6.89
CA LEU A 176 4.79 -11.54 7.01
C LEU A 176 4.68 -10.05 7.35
N ILE A 177 5.30 -9.64 8.45
CA ILE A 177 5.34 -8.25 8.92
C ILE A 177 6.67 -7.64 8.48
N ARG A 178 6.62 -6.47 7.83
CA ARG A 178 7.81 -5.70 7.45
C ARG A 178 8.03 -4.58 8.46
N ASN A 179 9.17 -4.61 9.16
CA ASN A 179 9.52 -3.64 10.20
C ASN A 179 10.02 -2.30 9.62
N GLY A 180 10.71 -2.35 8.46
CA GLY A 180 11.17 -1.15 7.75
C GLY A 180 12.66 -0.81 7.94
N ASP A 181 13.47 -1.75 8.41
CA ASP A 181 14.90 -1.66 8.73
C ASP A 181 15.81 -2.65 7.95
#